data_AF-A0A0A9CQ14-F1
#
_entry.id   AF-A0A0A9CQ14-F1
#
_cell.length_a   1.000
_cell.length_b   1.000
_cell.length_c   1.000
_cell.angle_alpha   90.00
_cell.angle_beta   90.00
_cell.angle_gamma   90.00
#
_symmetry.space_group_name_H-M   'P 1'
#
loop_
_entity.id
_entity.type
_entity.pdbx_description
1 polymer ?
#
loop_
_entity_poly.entity_id
_entity_poly.type
_entity_poly.pdbx_seq_one_letter_code
_entity_poly.pdbx_strand_id
1 'polypeptide(L)'
;MFYATTAGGLKCFDPLYYMVNPRMCYTVQFLDKVDTSPVRDRAAPSTDMANLVQRKMGEALGYGCTMLTRKDKYLMLAGNDGIVRTDNKSASAAAAAGKKKKSAEKNN
;
A
#
# COMPACT_ATOMS: atom_id res chain seq x y z
N MET A 1 -23.93 -10.49 5.40
CA MET A 1 -22.81 -10.53 4.44
C MET A 1 -21.54 -10.60 5.28
N PHE A 2 -20.76 -11.67 5.18
CA PHE A 2 -19.47 -11.74 5.86
C PHE A 2 -18.44 -10.97 5.04
N TYR A 3 -17.62 -10.15 5.69
CA TYR A 3 -16.54 -9.40 5.06
C TYR A 3 -15.24 -9.88 5.67
N ALA A 4 -14.45 -10.61 4.91
CA ALA A 4 -13.15 -11.06 5.36
C ALA A 4 -12.24 -9.84 5.62
N THR A 5 -11.50 -9.88 6.73
CA THR A 5 -10.56 -8.81 7.09
C THR A 5 -9.16 -9.18 6.61
N THR A 6 -8.81 -8.77 5.40
CA THR A 6 -7.46 -9.05 4.84
C THR A 6 -6.34 -8.25 5.55
N ALA A 7 -6.69 -7.32 6.44
CA ALA A 7 -5.74 -6.41 7.10
C ALA A 7 -5.16 -6.92 8.44
N GLY A 8 -5.89 -7.74 9.21
CA GLY A 8 -5.51 -8.10 10.59
C GLY A 8 -5.63 -9.59 10.96
N GLY A 9 -6.18 -10.43 10.07
CA GLY A 9 -6.45 -11.85 10.35
C GLY A 9 -5.54 -12.85 9.62
N LEU A 10 -5.80 -14.14 9.84
CA LEU A 10 -5.18 -15.23 9.10
C LEU A 10 -5.71 -15.25 7.67
N LYS A 11 -4.88 -14.79 6.71
CA LYS A 11 -5.27 -14.62 5.30
C LYS A 11 -5.83 -15.89 4.64
N CYS A 12 -5.48 -17.08 5.11
CA CYS A 12 -5.98 -18.33 4.52
C CYS A 12 -7.47 -18.57 4.75
N PHE A 13 -8.13 -17.80 5.62
CA PHE A 13 -9.56 -17.93 5.89
C PHE A 13 -10.45 -17.10 4.96
N ASP A 14 -9.88 -16.19 4.17
CA ASP A 14 -10.62 -15.33 3.23
C ASP A 14 -11.52 -16.14 2.25
N PRO A 15 -11.04 -17.25 1.64
CA PRO A 15 -11.87 -18.10 0.79
C PRO A 15 -13.02 -18.79 1.54
N LEU A 16 -12.83 -19.14 2.82
CA LEU A 16 -13.89 -19.73 3.65
C LEU A 16 -14.98 -18.69 3.95
N TYR A 17 -14.61 -17.46 4.30
CA TYR A 17 -15.54 -16.35 4.50
C TYR A 17 -16.36 -16.03 3.24
N TYR A 18 -15.74 -16.17 2.06
CA TYR A 18 -16.44 -16.06 0.78
C TYR A 18 -17.48 -17.17 0.58
N MET A 19 -17.13 -18.43 0.88
CA MET A 19 -18.02 -19.58 0.70
C MET A 19 -19.25 -19.57 1.62
N VAL A 20 -19.13 -19.04 2.84
CA VAL A 20 -20.25 -19.00 3.80
C VAL A 20 -21.25 -17.88 3.52
N ASN A 21 -21.07 -17.10 2.44
CA ASN A 21 -21.95 -16.00 2.11
C ASN A 21 -23.15 -16.52 1.27
N PRO A 22 -24.40 -16.48 1.78
CA PRO A 22 -25.56 -17.11 1.12
C PRO A 22 -25.92 -16.48 -0.24
N ARG A 23 -25.31 -15.34 -0.59
CA ARG A 23 -25.47 -14.65 -1.88
C ARG A 23 -24.11 -14.26 -2.43
N MET A 24 -23.57 -15.13 -3.28
CA MET A 24 -22.28 -14.97 -3.96
C MET A 24 -22.38 -14.22 -5.31
N CYS A 25 -23.29 -13.26 -5.42
CA CYS A 25 -23.48 -12.48 -6.66
C CYS A 25 -22.63 -11.20 -6.63
N TYR A 26 -21.89 -10.94 -7.70
CA TYR A 26 -21.10 -9.72 -7.87
C TYR A 26 -21.55 -8.99 -9.14
N THR A 27 -21.75 -7.68 -9.03
CA THR A 27 -21.97 -6.80 -10.18
C THR A 27 -20.67 -6.04 -10.43
N VAL A 28 -20.17 -6.14 -11.67
CA VAL A 28 -18.99 -5.40 -12.10
C VAL A 28 -19.43 -4.31 -13.06
N GLN A 29 -18.99 -3.09 -12.81
CA GLN A 29 -19.17 -1.96 -13.71
C GLN A 29 -17.80 -1.39 -14.04
N PHE A 30 -17.55 -1.19 -15.34
CA PHE A 30 -16.33 -0.55 -15.81
C PHE A 30 -16.58 0.95 -15.96
N LEU A 31 -15.74 1.76 -15.32
CA LEU A 31 -15.75 3.21 -15.45
C LEU A 31 -14.79 3.65 -16.57
N ASP A 32 -14.95 4.88 -17.02
CA ASP A 32 -14.04 5.51 -17.96
C ASP A 32 -12.60 5.56 -17.41
N LYS A 33 -11.65 5.40 -18.33
CA LYS A 33 -10.23 5.49 -18.00
C LYS A 33 -9.91 6.88 -17.45
N VAL A 34 -9.15 6.92 -16.36
CA VAL A 34 -8.62 8.17 -15.80
C VAL A 34 -7.28 8.47 -16.45
N ASP A 35 -7.12 9.70 -16.94
CA ASP A 35 -5.83 10.15 -17.44
C ASP A 35 -4.82 10.27 -16.29
N THR A 36 -3.74 9.52 -16.38
CA THR A 36 -2.64 9.49 -15.40
C THR A 36 -1.39 10.22 -15.88
N SER A 37 -1.44 10.82 -17.08
CA SER A 37 -0.36 11.64 -17.62
C SER A 37 0.18 12.68 -16.63
N PRO A 38 -0.65 13.38 -15.82
CA PRO A 38 -0.12 14.43 -14.92
C PRO A 38 0.72 13.88 -13.77
N VAL A 39 0.49 12.64 -13.32
CA VAL A 39 1.34 12.00 -12.29
C VAL A 39 2.66 11.58 -12.89
N ARG A 40 2.61 11.01 -14.10
CA ARG A 40 3.80 10.53 -14.81
C ARG A 40 4.75 11.68 -15.12
N ASP A 41 4.18 12.82 -15.52
CA ASP A 41 4.91 14.02 -15.88
C ASP A 41 5.24 14.88 -14.63
N ARG A 42 4.94 14.36 -13.43
CA ARG A 42 5.16 15.00 -12.11
C ARG A 42 4.46 16.37 -11.97
N ALA A 43 3.47 16.65 -12.82
CA ALA A 43 2.66 17.85 -12.76
C ALA A 43 1.65 17.83 -11.61
N ALA A 44 1.26 16.64 -11.13
CA ALA A 44 0.37 16.47 -9.99
C ALA A 44 0.87 15.36 -9.03
N PRO A 45 0.64 15.49 -7.71
CA PRO A 45 1.01 14.45 -6.77
C PRO A 45 0.10 13.22 -6.94
N SER A 46 0.67 12.02 -6.73
CA SER A 46 -0.06 10.76 -6.83
C SER A 46 -1.25 10.67 -5.86
N THR A 47 -1.16 11.35 -4.71
CA THR A 47 -2.24 11.40 -3.72
C THR A 47 -3.51 12.07 -4.26
N ASP A 48 -3.37 13.13 -5.05
CA ASP A 48 -4.53 13.85 -5.60
C ASP A 48 -5.24 13.00 -6.65
N MET A 49 -4.48 12.25 -7.42
CA MET A 49 -5.01 11.32 -8.40
C MET A 49 -5.67 10.10 -7.76
N ALA A 50 -5.11 9.58 -6.66
CA ALA A 50 -5.78 8.57 -5.85
C ALA A 50 -7.13 9.08 -5.30
N ASN A 51 -7.15 10.32 -4.79
CA ASN A 51 -8.37 10.96 -4.30
C ASN A 51 -9.41 11.20 -5.41
N LEU A 52 -8.98 11.48 -6.64
CA LEU A 52 -9.85 11.60 -7.80
C LEU A 52 -10.49 10.26 -8.17
N VAL A 53 -9.67 9.20 -8.28
CA VAL A 53 -10.16 7.85 -8.60
C VAL A 53 -11.14 7.36 -7.52
N GLN A 54 -10.79 7.56 -6.25
CA GLN A 54 -11.66 7.17 -5.13
C GLN A 54 -13.01 7.88 -5.19
N ARG A 55 -13.04 9.17 -5.54
CA ARG A 55 -14.29 9.93 -5.72
C ARG A 55 -15.14 9.36 -6.85
N LYS A 56 -14.55 9.11 -8.03
CA LYS A 56 -15.27 8.51 -9.16
C LYS A 56 -15.86 7.14 -8.82
N MET A 57 -15.10 6.30 -8.12
CA MET A 57 -15.58 4.99 -7.67
C MET A 57 -16.70 5.12 -6.63
N GLY A 58 -16.56 6.06 -5.68
CA GLY A 58 -17.58 6.38 -4.69
C GLY A 58 -18.89 6.82 -5.34
N GLU A 59 -18.83 7.79 -6.26
CA GLU A 59 -19.99 8.28 -7.00
C GLU A 59 -20.72 7.18 -7.78
N ALA A 60 -19.99 6.32 -8.50
CA ALA A 60 -20.58 5.21 -9.25
C ALA A 60 -21.28 4.17 -8.34
N LEU A 61 -20.79 3.99 -7.12
CA LEU A 61 -21.35 3.06 -6.14
C LEU A 61 -22.34 3.71 -5.15
N GLY A 62 -22.54 5.04 -5.21
CA GLY A 62 -23.37 5.77 -4.26
C GLY A 62 -22.74 5.97 -2.87
N TYR A 63 -21.41 5.93 -2.75
CA TYR A 63 -20.67 6.13 -1.50
C TYR A 63 -19.93 7.47 -1.46
N GLY A 64 -19.80 8.03 -0.25
CA GLY A 64 -18.95 9.19 0.02
C GLY A 64 -17.50 8.81 0.33
N CYS A 65 -16.55 9.64 -0.09
CA CYS A 65 -15.16 9.51 0.32
C CYS A 65 -15.02 9.82 1.82
N THR A 66 -14.26 8.99 2.54
CA THR A 66 -13.95 9.24 3.95
C THR A 66 -12.70 10.11 4.08
N MET A 67 -12.61 10.87 5.17
CA MET A 67 -11.42 11.66 5.53
C MET A 67 -10.45 10.88 6.43
N LEU A 68 -10.53 9.54 6.42
CA LEU A 68 -9.70 8.68 7.26
C LEU A 68 -8.26 8.71 6.78
N THR A 69 -7.33 8.96 7.71
CA THR A 69 -5.91 8.82 7.39
C THR A 69 -5.54 7.35 7.25
N ARG A 70 -4.34 7.08 6.71
CA ARG A 70 -3.77 5.73 6.72
C ARG A 70 -3.77 5.15 8.13
N LYS A 71 -3.34 5.92 9.14
CA LYS A 71 -3.28 5.47 10.53
C LYS A 71 -4.67 5.05 11.02
N ASP A 72 -5.68 5.89 10.81
CA ASP A 72 -7.05 5.62 11.27
C ASP A 72 -7.61 4.35 10.62
N LYS A 73 -7.38 4.18 9.31
CA LYS A 73 -7.80 2.99 8.57
C LYS A 73 -7.18 1.71 9.12
N TYR A 74 -5.86 1.70 9.33
CA TYR A 74 -5.17 0.50 9.82
C TYR A 74 -5.48 0.22 11.30
N LEU A 75 -5.70 1.27 12.11
CA LEU A 75 -6.11 1.12 13.50
C LEU A 75 -7.49 0.47 13.59
N MET A 76 -8.45 0.92 12.79
CA MET A 76 -9.79 0.36 12.72
C MET A 76 -9.81 -1.08 12.20
N LEU A 77 -9.04 -1.39 11.15
CA LEU A 77 -9.11 -2.69 10.46
C LEU A 77 -8.19 -3.77 11.04
N ALA A 78 -7.09 -3.36 11.67
CA ALA A 78 -6.01 -4.27 12.04
C ALA A 78 -5.36 -3.95 13.39
N GLY A 79 -5.87 -2.96 14.13
CA GLY A 79 -5.34 -2.58 15.45
C GLY A 79 -3.90 -2.08 15.44
N ASN A 80 -3.38 -1.62 14.29
CA ASN A 80 -2.01 -1.13 14.15
C ASN A 80 -1.94 0.15 13.31
N ASP A 81 -0.82 0.87 13.35
CA ASP A 81 -0.66 2.14 12.64
C ASP A 81 -0.34 1.99 11.14
N GLY A 82 -0.33 0.76 10.61
CA GLY A 82 -0.07 0.47 9.19
C GLY A 82 1.38 0.67 8.74
N ILE A 83 2.32 0.85 9.66
CA ILE A 83 3.75 1.02 9.38
C ILE A 83 4.42 -0.34 9.24
N VAL A 84 4.99 -0.61 8.07
CA VAL A 84 5.86 -1.77 7.85
C VAL A 84 7.27 -1.37 8.25
N ARG A 85 7.82 -2.02 9.28
CA ARG A 85 9.23 -1.84 9.63
C ARG A 85 10.08 -2.46 8.52
N THR A 86 10.84 -1.63 7.80
CA THR A 86 11.88 -2.13 6.91
C THR A 86 13.07 -2.53 7.78
N ASP A 87 13.26 -3.82 7.99
CA ASP A 87 14.49 -4.33 8.58
C ASP A 87 15.64 -3.98 7.62
N ASN A 88 16.41 -2.94 7.94
CA ASN A 88 17.62 -2.57 7.21
C ASN A 88 18.70 -3.64 7.42
N LYS A 89 18.55 -4.81 6.78
CA LYS A 89 19.56 -5.88 6.79
C LYS A 89 20.56 -5.78 5.63
N SER A 90 20.47 -4.76 4.77
CA SER A 90 21.38 -4.60 3.62
C SER A 90 22.25 -3.33 3.63
N ALA A 91 22.18 -2.46 4.65
CA ALA A 91 23.02 -1.25 4.72
C ALA A 91 24.28 -1.40 5.59
N SER A 92 24.39 -2.44 6.43
CA SER A 92 25.53 -2.60 7.36
C SER A 92 26.70 -3.44 6.83
N ALA A 93 26.58 -4.09 5.66
CA ALA A 93 27.68 -4.87 5.07
C ALA A 93 28.67 -4.03 4.24
N ALA A 94 28.26 -2.86 3.73
CA ALA A 94 29.11 -2.02 2.86
C ALA A 94 30.03 -1.05 3.63
N ALA A 95 29.79 -0.79 4.91
CA ALA A 95 30.58 0.16 5.71
C ALA A 95 31.84 -0.45 6.36
N ALA A 96 32.00 -1.78 6.35
CA ALA A 96 33.11 -2.47 7.03
C ALA A 96 34.35 -2.76 6.15
N ALA A 97 34.28 -2.52 4.83
CA ALA A 97 35.38 -2.84 3.90
C ALA A 97 36.38 -1.68 3.64
N GLY A 98 36.19 -0.50 4.24
CA GLY A 98 36.94 0.72 3.88
C GLY A 98 38.15 1.09 4.75
N LYS A 99 38.50 0.31 5.79
CA LYS A 99 39.60 0.67 6.71
C LYS A 99 40.59 -0.48 6.95
N LYS A 100 41.45 -0.77 5.96
CA LYS A 100 42.81 -1.33 6.17
C LYS A 100 43.63 -1.35 4.87
N LYS A 101 44.21 -0.19 4.51
CA LYS A 101 45.53 -0.14 3.83
C LYS A 101 46.05 1.30 3.86
N LYS A 102 46.72 1.65 4.97
CA LYS A 102 47.68 2.75 5.01
C LYS A 102 48.89 2.22 5.78
N SER A 103 49.77 1.51 5.09
CA SER A 103 51.14 1.24 5.53
C SER A 103 51.97 0.79 4.32
N ALA A 104 53.14 1.43 4.16
CA ALA A 104 54.22 1.22 3.17
C ALA A 104 53.79 1.42 1.69
N GLU A 105 54.47 2.18 0.85
CA GLU A 105 55.92 2.22 0.61
C GLU A 105 56.28 3.51 -0.14
N LYS A 106 57.27 4.25 0.37
CA LYS A 106 57.89 5.41 -0.27
C LYS A 106 59.27 4.93 -0.68
N ASN A 107 59.50 4.72 -1.97
CA ASN A 107 60.83 4.57 -2.58
C ASN A 107 60.72 4.82 -4.10
N ASN A 108 60.88 6.07 -4.49
CA ASN A 108 61.86 6.60 -5.47
C ASN A 108 61.41 8.01 -5.86
#